data_AF-A0A1Q7DDF8-F1
#
_entry.id   AF-A0A1Q7DDF8-F1
#
_cell.length_a   1.000
_cell.length_b   1.000
_cell.length_c   1.000
_cell.angle_alpha   90.00
_cell.angle_beta   90.00
_cell.angle_gamma   90.00
#
_symmetry.space_group_name_H-M   'P 1'
#
loop_
_entity.id
_entity.type
_entity.pdbx_description
1 polymer ?
#
loop_
_entity_poly.entity_id
_entity_poly.type
_entity_poly.pdbx_seq_one_letter_code
_entity_poly.pdbx_strand_id
1 'polypeptide(L)'
;MSNPDLAVDCPRCGLRTARFVDHCRNCGYKLWPSSVLASAAFKSWRAAKPGRMAASRFDLELPVEMDNTIDFESRAHQLGIHIFPNSNWPFLICFGALFLSLAAIPFEPVVRVSLAVIGGVIFLVGVVGWVIVEDVKIFPSDSAAAGHEAPH
;
A
#
# COMPACT_ATOMS: atom_id res chain seq x y z
N MET A 1 23.64 11.76 -2.93
CA MET A 1 24.55 12.91 -2.66
C MET A 1 25.72 12.33 -1.89
N SER A 2 26.96 12.53 -2.34
CA SER A 2 28.11 11.83 -1.77
C SER A 2 28.32 12.16 -0.31
N ASN A 3 28.22 11.15 0.56
CA ASN A 3 28.46 11.32 1.98
C ASN A 3 29.89 10.87 2.35
N PRO A 4 30.83 11.81 2.61
CA PRO A 4 32.21 11.47 2.97
C PRO A 4 32.32 10.76 4.34
N ASP A 5 31.24 10.74 5.13
CA ASP A 5 31.21 10.01 6.40
C ASP A 5 31.16 8.48 6.18
N LEU A 6 30.46 7.99 5.15
CA LEU A 6 30.22 6.55 4.90
C LEU A 6 30.91 6.02 3.64
N ALA A 7 31.20 6.87 2.65
CA ALA A 7 31.89 6.48 1.42
C ALA A 7 33.25 7.16 1.29
N VAL A 8 34.21 6.46 0.70
CA VAL A 8 35.55 6.96 0.38
C VAL A 8 35.96 6.49 -1.01
N ASP A 9 36.80 7.27 -1.69
CA ASP A 9 37.40 6.86 -2.96
C ASP A 9 38.59 5.94 -2.68
N CYS A 10 38.64 4.79 -3.36
CA CYS A 10 39.72 3.84 -3.17
C CYS A 10 41.03 4.42 -3.71
N PRO A 11 42.13 4.41 -2.93
CA PRO A 11 43.40 4.98 -3.38
C PRO A 11 44.04 4.18 -4.54
N ARG A 12 43.61 2.93 -4.78
CA ARG A 12 44.13 2.10 -5.87
C ARG A 12 43.37 2.25 -7.18
N CYS A 13 42.04 2.16 -7.14
CA CYS A 13 41.22 2.17 -8.35
C CYS A 13 40.40 3.46 -8.56
N GLY A 14 40.45 4.41 -7.62
CA GLY A 14 39.69 5.67 -7.68
C GLY A 14 38.18 5.53 -7.54
N LEU A 15 37.66 4.31 -7.45
CA LEU A 15 36.21 4.06 -7.36
C LEU A 15 35.71 4.15 -5.92
N ARG A 16 34.46 4.56 -5.80
CA ARG A 16 33.79 4.69 -4.51
C ARG A 16 33.53 3.35 -3.85
N THR A 17 33.76 3.32 -2.56
CA THR A 17 33.50 2.16 -1.73
C THR A 17 33.13 2.57 -0.31
N ALA A 18 32.51 1.66 0.44
CA ALA A 18 32.15 1.94 1.82
C ALA A 18 33.42 2.16 2.64
N ARG A 19 33.41 3.16 3.53
CA ARG A 19 34.59 3.56 4.29
C ARG A 19 35.00 2.52 5.33
N PHE A 20 34.04 1.79 5.89
CA PHE A 20 34.25 0.90 7.03
C PHE A 20 34.24 -0.59 6.66
N VAL A 21 34.58 -0.92 5.41
CA VAL A 21 34.84 -2.30 4.99
C VAL A 21 36.33 -2.60 4.98
N ASP A 22 36.68 -3.88 5.16
CA ASP A 22 38.07 -4.33 5.24
C ASP A 22 38.83 -4.12 3.91
N HIS A 23 38.16 -4.35 2.78
CA HIS A 23 38.70 -4.20 1.44
C HIS A 23 37.73 -3.45 0.53
N CYS A 24 38.27 -2.73 -0.45
CA CYS A 24 37.50 -2.11 -1.52
C CYS A 24 36.74 -3.20 -2.29
N ARG A 25 35.42 -3.02 -2.40
CA ARG A 25 34.54 -3.95 -3.11
C ARG A 25 34.90 -4.16 -4.58
N ASN A 26 35.54 -3.17 -5.22
CA ASN A 26 35.78 -3.22 -6.65
C ASN A 26 37.14 -3.82 -7.03
N CYS A 27 38.18 -3.64 -6.21
CA CYS A 27 39.54 -4.06 -6.55
C CYS A 27 40.24 -4.86 -5.44
N GLY A 28 39.54 -5.17 -4.35
CA GLY A 28 40.08 -5.92 -3.22
C GLY A 28 41.18 -5.21 -2.42
N TYR A 29 41.45 -3.93 -2.70
CA TYR A 29 42.47 -3.16 -1.99
C TYR A 29 42.14 -3.05 -0.50
N LYS A 30 43.11 -3.34 0.36
CA LYS A 30 42.96 -3.31 1.82
C LYS A 30 42.83 -1.87 2.31
N LEU A 31 41.64 -1.49 2.78
CA LEU A 31 41.35 -0.13 3.25
C LEU A 31 41.70 0.05 4.73
N TRP A 32 41.56 -1.02 5.51
CA TRP A 32 41.88 -1.06 6.93
C TRP A 32 42.89 -2.15 7.22
N PRO A 33 43.76 -2.00 8.23
CA PRO A 33 44.72 -3.04 8.58
C PRO A 33 44.04 -4.39 8.91
N SER A 34 42.84 -4.35 9.48
CA SER A 34 42.01 -5.53 9.73
C SER A 34 40.51 -5.21 9.74
N SER A 35 39.69 -6.24 9.54
CA SER A 35 38.22 -6.15 9.62
C SER A 35 37.72 -5.79 11.02
N VAL A 36 38.50 -6.13 12.05
CA VAL A 36 38.22 -5.80 13.46
C VAL A 36 38.36 -4.29 13.66
N LEU A 37 39.45 -3.69 13.18
CA LEU A 37 39.67 -2.24 13.26
C LEU A 37 38.62 -1.47 12.46
N ALA A 38 38.29 -1.94 11.25
CA ALA A 38 37.23 -1.34 10.45
C ALA A 38 35.88 -1.34 11.19
N SER A 39 35.54 -2.46 11.84
CA SER A 39 34.29 -2.60 12.60
C SER A 39 34.30 -1.77 13.88
N ALA A 40 35.44 -1.65 14.56
CA ALA A 40 35.58 -0.79 15.75
C ALA A 40 35.41 0.69 15.39
N ALA A 41 36.03 1.13 14.29
CA ALA A 41 35.88 2.49 13.79
C ALA A 41 34.44 2.80 13.35
N PHE A 42 33.75 1.83 12.74
CA PHE A 42 32.33 1.98 12.43
C PHE A 42 31.48 2.16 13.69
N LYS A 43 31.73 1.34 14.72
CA LYS A 43 31.00 1.43 15.99
C LYS A 43 31.21 2.78 16.67
N SER A 44 32.44 3.30 16.72
CA SER A 44 32.72 4.61 17.30
C SER A 44 32.10 5.75 16.49
N TRP A 45 32.19 5.69 15.16
CA TRP A 45 31.56 6.65 14.27
C TRP A 45 30.02 6.68 14.42
N ARG A 46 29.40 5.50 14.54
CA ARG A 46 27.95 5.33 14.74
C ARG A 46 27.51 5.85 16.11
N ALA A 47 28.27 5.58 17.17
CA ALA A 47 27.97 6.04 18.52
C ALA A 47 28.06 7.56 18.69
N ALA A 48 28.81 8.25 17.82
CA ALA A 48 29.03 9.69 17.93
C ALA A 48 27.79 10.56 17.63
N LYS A 49 26.78 10.06 16.89
CA LYS A 49 25.54 10.82 16.60
C LYS A 49 24.31 9.90 16.55
N PRO A 50 23.18 10.28 17.17
CA PRO A 50 21.94 9.48 17.15
C PRO A 50 21.43 9.14 15.75
N GLY A 51 21.49 10.10 14.81
CA GLY A 51 21.04 9.91 13.42
C GLY A 51 21.85 8.91 12.59
N ARG A 52 22.90 8.28 13.15
CA ARG A 52 23.71 7.25 12.49
C ARG A 52 23.32 5.82 12.90
N MET A 53 22.42 5.66 13.86
CA MET A 53 22.04 4.36 14.42
C MET A 53 21.55 3.36 13.37
N ALA A 54 20.77 3.84 12.40
CA ALA A 54 20.22 3.03 11.31
C ALA A 54 21.22 2.73 10.19
N ALA A 55 22.39 3.38 10.15
CA ALA A 55 23.38 3.16 9.11
C ALA A 55 24.00 1.77 9.23
N SER A 56 24.25 1.14 8.08
CA SER A 56 25.07 -0.06 7.96
C SER A 56 26.48 0.29 7.52
N ARG A 57 27.45 -0.55 7.92
CA ARG A 57 28.87 -0.39 7.54
C ARG A 57 29.14 -0.53 6.04
N PHE A 58 28.15 -1.05 5.33
CA PHE A 58 28.20 -1.41 3.92
C PHE A 58 27.54 -0.36 3.02
N ASP A 59 26.89 0.64 3.63
CA ASP A 59 26.18 1.67 2.92
C ASP A 59 27.17 2.73 2.42
N LEU A 60 26.83 3.35 1.30
CA LEU A 60 27.58 4.49 0.74
C LEU A 60 26.98 5.84 1.15
N GLU A 61 25.72 5.84 1.57
CA GLU A 61 24.97 7.02 2.00
C GLU A 61 24.21 6.68 3.29
N LEU A 62 23.87 7.68 4.09
CA LEU A 62 23.05 7.44 5.28
C LEU A 62 21.63 7.07 4.84
N PRO A 63 20.99 6.07 5.46
CA PRO A 63 19.58 5.82 5.22
C PRO A 63 18.78 7.06 5.60
N VAL A 64 18.00 7.56 4.65
CA VAL A 64 17.02 8.62 4.90
C VAL A 64 15.88 7.96 5.67
N GLU A 65 15.52 8.50 6.83
CA GLU A 65 14.27 8.09 7.50
C GLU A 65 13.13 8.45 6.55
N MET A 66 12.63 7.45 5.82
CA MET A 66 11.42 7.62 5.05
C MET A 66 10.26 7.59 6.04
N ASP A 67 9.44 8.63 5.98
CA ASP A 67 8.16 8.61 6.67
C ASP A 67 7.33 7.45 6.11
N ASN A 68 7.18 6.39 6.90
CA ASN A 68 6.47 5.18 6.51
C ASN A 68 4.96 5.33 6.70
N THR A 69 4.43 6.54 6.92
CA THR A 69 3.01 6.81 6.82
C THR A 69 2.58 6.74 5.35
N ILE A 70 2.44 5.51 4.86
CA ILE A 70 1.83 5.26 3.57
C ILE A 70 0.35 5.55 3.72
N ASP A 71 -0.08 6.66 3.15
CA ASP A 71 -1.50 6.92 2.94
C ASP A 71 -2.01 5.98 1.84
N PHE A 72 -2.65 4.90 2.28
CA PHE A 72 -3.20 3.86 1.42
C PHE A 72 -4.32 4.40 0.53
N GLU A 73 -5.01 5.47 0.93
CA GLU A 73 -6.09 6.09 0.18
C GLU A 73 -5.54 6.84 -1.04
N SER A 74 -4.51 7.68 -0.84
CA SER A 74 -3.84 8.36 -1.95
C SER A 74 -3.12 7.39 -2.90
N ARG A 75 -2.52 6.32 -2.37
CA ARG A 75 -1.90 5.26 -3.20
C ARG A 75 -2.93 4.46 -4.01
N ALA A 76 -4.09 4.15 -3.44
CA ALA A 76 -5.16 3.45 -4.16
C ALA A 76 -5.74 4.31 -5.28
N HIS A 77 -5.91 5.62 -5.04
CA HIS A 77 -6.33 6.58 -6.06
C HIS A 77 -5.30 6.70 -7.20
N GLN A 78 -3.99 6.63 -6.91
CA GLN A 78 -2.95 6.59 -7.95
C GLN A 78 -2.97 5.31 -8.80
N LEU A 79 -3.39 4.20 -8.22
CA LEU A 79 -3.43 2.89 -8.89
C LEU A 79 -4.75 2.66 -9.66
N GLY A 80 -5.68 3.62 -9.63
CA GLY A 80 -7.02 3.47 -10.24
C GLY A 80 -7.88 2.41 -9.55
N ILE A 81 -7.51 1.98 -8.34
CA ILE A 81 -8.30 1.04 -7.56
C ILE A 81 -9.38 1.85 -6.86
N HIS A 82 -10.59 1.80 -7.39
CA HIS A 82 -11.76 2.33 -6.72
C HIS A 82 -12.04 1.49 -5.47
N ILE A 83 -11.60 1.98 -4.32
CA ILE A 83 -12.02 1.44 -3.02
C ILE A 83 -13.45 1.89 -2.82
N PHE A 84 -14.40 0.96 -2.91
CA PHE A 84 -15.79 1.24 -2.57
C PHE A 84 -15.88 1.61 -1.09
N PRO A 85 -16.55 2.73 -0.73
CA PRO A 85 -16.80 3.04 0.67
C PRO A 85 -17.65 1.93 1.31
N ASN A 86 -17.60 1.81 2.65
CA ASN A 86 -18.39 0.82 3.37
C ASN A 86 -19.88 0.92 2.99
N SER A 87 -20.42 -0.17 2.41
CA SER A 87 -21.81 -0.28 1.95
C SER A 87 -22.55 -1.37 2.72
N ASN A 88 -23.75 -1.03 3.20
CA ASN A 88 -24.62 -1.97 3.92
C ASN A 88 -25.64 -2.66 3.00
N TRP A 89 -25.75 -2.27 1.72
CA TRP A 89 -26.76 -2.82 0.80
C TRP A 89 -26.57 -4.31 0.48
N PRO A 90 -25.35 -4.83 0.28
CA PRO A 90 -25.16 -6.27 0.03
C PRO A 90 -25.75 -7.15 1.15
N PHE A 91 -25.66 -6.70 2.40
CA PHE A 91 -26.26 -7.42 3.53
C PHE A 91 -27.79 -7.44 3.46
N LEU A 92 -28.42 -6.31 3.11
CA LEU A 92 -29.88 -6.23 2.93
C LEU A 92 -30.36 -7.09 1.77
N ILE A 93 -29.63 -7.10 0.64
CA ILE A 93 -29.94 -7.95 -0.52
C ILE A 93 -29.88 -9.43 -0.14
N CYS A 94 -28.81 -9.86 0.54
CA CYS A 94 -28.65 -11.23 1.02
C CYS A 94 -29.77 -11.62 2.01
N PHE A 95 -30.14 -10.71 2.91
CA PHE A 95 -31.23 -10.95 3.85
C PHE A 95 -32.57 -11.14 3.12
N GLY A 96 -32.90 -10.28 2.15
CA GLY A 96 -34.08 -10.45 1.31
C GLY A 96 -34.09 -11.77 0.53
N ALA A 97 -32.95 -12.13 -0.07
CA ALA A 97 -32.78 -13.41 -0.79
C ALA A 97 -32.96 -14.63 0.13
N LEU A 98 -32.57 -14.54 1.40
CA LEU A 98 -32.81 -15.59 2.39
C LEU A 98 -34.32 -15.84 2.59
N PHE A 99 -35.11 -14.79 2.79
CA PHE A 99 -36.57 -14.95 2.95
C PHE A 99 -37.24 -15.49 1.67
N LEU A 100 -36.80 -15.03 0.50
CA LEU A 100 -37.28 -15.56 -0.78
C LEU A 100 -36.95 -17.04 -0.96
N SER A 101 -35.74 -17.47 -0.59
CA SER A 101 -35.36 -18.89 -0.67
C SER A 101 -36.14 -19.75 0.34
N LEU A 102 -36.39 -19.25 1.55
CA LEU A 102 -37.27 -19.91 2.52
C LEU A 102 -38.71 -20.04 2.03
N ALA A 103 -39.23 -19.06 1.28
CA ALA A 103 -40.57 -19.12 0.69
C ALA A 103 -40.72 -20.22 -0.39
N ALA A 104 -39.61 -20.63 -1.01
CA ALA A 104 -39.59 -21.71 -2.01
C ALA A 104 -39.75 -23.11 -1.37
N ILE A 105 -39.48 -23.24 -0.07
CA ILE A 105 -39.67 -24.49 0.68
C ILE A 105 -41.18 -24.76 0.82
N PRO A 106 -41.64 -26.02 0.72
CA PRO A 106 -43.06 -26.37 0.80
C PRO A 106 -43.61 -26.30 2.25
N PHE A 107 -43.59 -25.12 2.85
CA PHE A 107 -44.32 -24.80 4.08
C PHE A 107 -45.81 -24.55 3.81
N GLU A 108 -46.56 -24.26 4.89
CA GLU A 108 -47.93 -23.80 4.81
C GLU A 108 -48.06 -22.59 3.85
N PRO A 109 -49.08 -22.54 2.98
CA PRO A 109 -49.23 -21.47 1.98
C PRO A 109 -49.17 -20.06 2.55
N VAL A 110 -49.78 -19.82 3.71
CA VAL A 110 -49.77 -18.50 4.38
C VAL A 110 -48.35 -18.09 4.75
N VAL A 111 -47.56 -19.02 5.28
CA VAL A 111 -46.15 -18.80 5.65
C VAL A 111 -45.30 -18.55 4.41
N ARG A 112 -45.53 -19.28 3.32
CA ARG A 112 -44.79 -19.08 2.06
C ARG A 112 -45.06 -17.71 1.45
N VAL A 113 -46.32 -17.29 1.40
CA VAL A 113 -46.70 -15.98 0.84
C VAL A 113 -46.14 -14.85 1.69
N SER A 114 -46.22 -14.96 3.03
CA SER A 114 -45.66 -13.91 3.90
C SER A 114 -44.14 -13.79 3.76
N LEU A 115 -43.41 -14.91 3.73
CA LEU A 115 -41.96 -14.94 3.47
C LEU A 115 -41.61 -14.36 2.09
N ALA A 116 -42.40 -14.69 1.06
CA ALA A 116 -42.18 -14.18 -0.29
C ALA A 116 -42.37 -12.65 -0.36
N VAL A 117 -43.42 -12.12 0.28
CA VAL A 117 -43.69 -10.68 0.31
C VAL A 117 -42.60 -9.94 1.09
N ILE A 118 -42.26 -10.41 2.29
CA ILE A 118 -41.23 -9.79 3.14
C ILE A 118 -39.87 -9.82 2.43
N GLY A 119 -39.47 -11.00 1.94
CA GLY A 119 -38.20 -11.16 1.24
C GLY A 119 -38.13 -10.34 -0.04
N GLY A 120 -39.22 -10.31 -0.82
CA GLY A 120 -39.32 -9.52 -2.03
C GLY A 120 -39.16 -8.02 -1.77
N VAL A 121 -39.85 -7.50 -0.76
CA VAL A 121 -39.74 -6.07 -0.38
C VAL A 121 -38.33 -5.73 0.08
N ILE A 122 -37.73 -6.53 0.97
CA ILE A 122 -36.37 -6.28 1.47
C ILE A 122 -35.35 -6.35 0.33
N PHE A 123 -35.47 -7.35 -0.55
CA PHE A 123 -34.59 -7.50 -1.69
C PHE A 123 -34.69 -6.32 -2.65
N LEU A 124 -35.90 -5.88 -3.00
CA LEU A 124 -36.11 -4.73 -3.87
C LEU A 124 -35.56 -3.44 -3.27
N VAL A 125 -35.80 -3.19 -1.97
CA VAL A 125 -35.20 -2.05 -1.27
C VAL A 125 -33.67 -2.12 -1.31
N GLY A 126 -33.10 -3.31 -1.09
CA GLY A 126 -31.67 -3.57 -1.17
C GLY A 126 -31.07 -3.21 -2.53
N VAL A 127 -31.67 -3.73 -3.60
CA VAL A 127 -31.20 -3.52 -4.98
C VAL A 127 -31.38 -2.06 -5.41
N VAL A 128 -32.55 -1.46 -5.14
CA VAL A 128 -32.82 -0.06 -5.50
C VAL A 128 -31.88 0.88 -4.76
N GLY A 129 -31.64 0.64 -3.47
CA GLY A 129 -30.70 1.43 -2.68
C GLY A 129 -29.27 1.32 -3.20
N TRP A 130 -28.82 0.11 -3.52
CA TRP A 130 -27.49 -0.12 -4.08
C TRP A 130 -27.31 0.56 -5.43
N VAL A 131 -28.22 0.33 -6.38
CA VAL A 131 -28.12 0.81 -7.76
C VAL A 131 -28.38 2.31 -7.88
N ILE A 132 -29.36 2.87 -7.17
CA ILE A 132 -29.72 4.28 -7.36
C ILE A 132 -28.93 5.19 -6.42
N VAL A 133 -28.70 4.77 -5.17
CA VAL A 133 -28.12 5.66 -4.16
C VAL A 133 -26.60 5.58 -4.15
N GLU A 134 -26.00 4.42 -4.38
CA GLU A 134 -24.55 4.28 -4.36
C GLU A 134 -23.92 4.34 -5.74
N ASP A 135 -24.49 3.69 -6.76
CA ASP A 135 -23.93 3.75 -8.12
C ASP A 135 -23.89 5.20 -8.66
N VAL A 136 -24.97 5.97 -8.48
CA VAL A 136 -25.06 7.39 -8.91
C VAL A 136 -24.13 8.30 -8.11
N LYS A 137 -23.83 7.96 -6.85
CA LYS A 137 -22.91 8.77 -6.02
C LYS A 137 -21.45 8.45 -6.28
N ILE A 138 -21.13 7.20 -6.62
CA ILE A 138 -19.76 6.73 -6.86
C ILE A 138 -19.36 7.01 -8.31
N PHE A 139 -20.32 6.95 -9.24
CA PHE A 139 -20.17 7.30 -10.64
C PHE A 139 -21.23 8.34 -11.02
N PRO A 140 -21.11 9.61 -10.57
CA PRO A 140 -21.85 10.68 -11.22
C PRO A 140 -21.43 10.63 -12.68
N SER A 141 -22.37 10.26 -13.54
CA SER A 141 -22.11 9.81 -14.90
C SER A 141 -21.02 10.64 -15.59
N ASP A 142 -20.11 9.95 -16.28
CA ASP A 142 -19.13 10.48 -17.25
C ASP A 142 -19.77 11.29 -18.41
N SER A 143 -20.97 11.85 -18.22
CA SER A 143 -21.70 12.71 -19.13
C SER A 143 -21.06 14.09 -19.31
N ALA A 144 -19.97 14.41 -18.61
CA ALA A 144 -19.21 15.65 -18.80
C ALA A 144 -17.81 15.45 -19.43
N ALA A 145 -17.34 14.21 -19.62
CA ALA A 145 -15.99 13.93 -20.11
C ALA A 145 -15.90 13.60 -21.62
N ALA A 146 -17.01 13.67 -22.36
CA ALA A 146 -17.04 13.48 -23.82
C ALA A 146 -16.67 14.76 -24.61
N GLY A 147 -15.62 15.48 -24.20
CA GLY A 147 -15.34 16.80 -24.79
C GLY A 147 -13.89 17.27 -24.93
N HIS A 148 -12.90 16.60 -24.33
CA HIS A 148 -11.50 17.03 -24.48
C HIS A 148 -10.59 15.89 -24.96
N GLU A 149 -10.71 15.60 -26.25
CA GLU A 149 -9.59 15.13 -27.04
C GLU A 149 -8.51 16.22 -27.02
N ALA A 150 -7.37 15.94 -26.37
CA ALA A 150 -6.18 16.78 -26.44
C ALA A 150 -5.48 16.54 -27.79
N PRO A 151 -5.17 17.58 -28.59
CA PRO A 151 -4.34 17.42 -29.78
C PRO A 151 -2.85 17.38 -29.38
N HIS A 152 -2.16 16.42 -30.00
CA HIS A 152 -0.71 16.20 -30.18
C HIS A 152 0.30 17.18 -29.58
#